data_AF-A0A3D4JW78-F1
#
_entry.id   AF-A0A3D4JW78-F1
#
_cell.length_a   1.000
_cell.length_b   1.000
_cell.length_c   1.000
_cell.angle_alpha   90.00
_cell.angle_beta   90.00
_cell.angle_gamma   90.00
#
_symmetry.space_group_name_H-M   'P 1'
#
loop_
_entity.id
_entity.type
_entity.pdbx_description
1 polymer ?
#
loop_
_entity_poly.entity_id
_entity_poly.type
_entity_poly.pdbx_seq_one_letter_code
_entity_poly.pdbx_strand_id
1 'polypeptide(L)'
;KVIKDFSGRLKNLIEDFSDDQLDTQYREGGWTVRQVVNHLADSHINSFMRLKLALTEENPTIRPYDEAKWAELQDSQNISVKPAMRMLKGTHQRWTALLKSMTNKQFERTFYHPEHNKNYNLRSYLA
;
A
#
# COMPACT_ATOMS: atom_id res chain seq x y z
N LYS A 1 6.08 6.13 -12.55
CA LYS A 1 7.46 6.18 -12.00
C LYS A 1 7.45 6.02 -10.49
N VAL A 2 6.59 6.77 -9.78
CA VAL A 2 6.44 6.72 -8.31
C VAL A 2 6.38 5.30 -7.74
N ILE A 3 5.39 4.48 -8.12
CA ILE A 3 5.25 3.09 -7.62
C ILE A 3 6.47 2.21 -7.93
N LYS A 4 7.07 2.36 -9.12
CA LYS A 4 8.24 1.55 -9.52
C LYS A 4 9.43 1.79 -8.60
N ASP A 5 9.69 3.05 -8.25
CA ASP A 5 10.91 3.46 -7.56
C ASP A 5 10.71 3.54 -6.02
N PHE A 6 9.47 3.48 -5.54
CA PHE A 6 9.10 3.65 -4.13
C PHE A 6 9.87 2.71 -3.20
N SER A 7 9.82 1.40 -3.45
CA SER A 7 10.46 0.40 -2.57
C SER A 7 11.98 0.59 -2.45
N GLY A 8 12.63 1.06 -3.52
CA GLY A 8 14.06 1.39 -3.50
C GLY A 8 14.36 2.64 -2.67
N ARG A 9 13.56 3.69 -2.81
CA ARG A 9 13.70 4.92 -2.01
C ARG A 9 13.49 4.67 -0.53
N LEU A 10 12.44 3.90 -0.19
CA LEU A 10 12.18 3.54 1.20
C LEU A 10 13.31 2.70 1.79
N LYS A 11 13.83 1.73 1.03
CA LYS A 11 14.98 0.92 1.46
C LYS A 11 16.16 1.82 1.83
N ASN A 12 16.57 2.71 0.93
CA ASN A 12 17.72 3.59 1.16
C ASN A 12 17.51 4.55 2.36
N LEU A 13 16.27 4.85 2.70
CA LEU A 13 15.96 5.71 3.86
C LEU A 13 16.14 4.98 5.20
N ILE A 14 15.85 3.67 5.25
CA ILE A 14 15.75 2.92 6.51
C ILE A 14 16.80 1.80 6.63
N GLU A 15 17.66 1.61 5.64
CA GLU A 15 18.58 0.46 5.62
C GLU A 15 19.61 0.44 6.75
N ASP A 16 19.98 1.63 7.23
CA ASP A 16 20.95 1.82 8.31
C ASP A 16 20.29 2.09 9.68
N PHE A 17 18.96 1.97 9.78
CA PHE A 17 18.28 2.20 11.05
C PHE A 17 18.53 1.05 12.03
N SER A 18 18.82 1.40 13.30
CA SER A 18 18.77 0.45 14.40
C SER A 18 17.33 0.08 14.76
N ASP A 19 17.14 -0.98 15.56
CA ASP A 19 15.81 -1.31 16.07
C ASP A 19 15.21 -0.17 16.91
N ASP A 20 16.00 0.52 17.75
CA ASP A 20 15.53 1.69 18.50
C ASP A 20 15.03 2.83 17.58
N GLN A 21 15.71 3.05 16.45
CA GLN A 21 15.26 4.04 15.45
C GLN A 21 13.99 3.58 14.73
N LEU A 22 13.87 2.29 14.44
CA LEU A 22 12.64 1.71 13.88
C LEU A 22 11.46 1.80 14.87
N ASP A 23 11.74 1.75 16.17
CA ASP A 23 10.75 1.79 17.24
C ASP A 23 10.48 3.22 17.75
N THR A 24 11.09 4.23 17.12
CA THR A 24 10.80 5.64 17.38
C THR A 24 9.48 6.06 16.70
N GLN A 25 8.62 6.78 17.43
CA GLN A 25 7.40 7.38 16.86
C GLN A 25 7.73 8.49 15.87
N TYR A 26 7.10 8.51 14.70
CA TYR A 26 7.37 9.55 13.69
C TYR A 26 6.82 10.93 14.07
N ARG A 27 5.88 10.97 15.02
CA ARG A 27 5.33 12.17 15.67
C ARG A 27 4.74 11.77 17.03
N GLU A 28 4.50 12.75 17.90
CA GLU A 28 3.85 12.51 19.20
C GLU A 28 2.50 11.79 19.03
N GLY A 29 2.34 10.67 19.76
CA GLY A 29 1.14 9.82 19.69
C GLY A 29 0.97 9.08 18.34
N GLY A 30 1.96 9.14 17.45
CA GLY A 30 1.95 8.47 16.15
C GLY A 30 2.47 7.04 16.21
N TRP A 31 2.42 6.38 15.06
CA TRP A 31 3.05 5.07 14.86
C TRP A 31 4.58 5.15 14.92
N THR A 32 5.20 4.02 15.26
CA THR A 32 6.64 3.84 15.08
C THR A 32 7.00 3.75 13.59
N VAL A 33 8.26 4.00 13.24
CA VAL A 33 8.74 3.78 11.87
C VAL A 33 8.47 2.35 11.40
N ARG A 34 8.65 1.35 12.27
CA ARG A 34 8.35 -0.06 12.01
C ARG A 34 6.89 -0.28 11.61
N GLN A 35 5.96 0.25 12.41
CA GLN A 35 4.54 0.19 12.11
C GLN A 35 4.20 0.88 10.79
N VAL A 36 4.80 2.04 10.49
CA VAL A 36 4.60 2.73 9.21
C VAL A 36 5.08 1.88 8.03
N VAL A 37 6.26 1.23 8.13
CA VAL A 37 6.79 0.39 7.05
C VAL A 37 5.91 -0.86 6.82
N ASN A 38 5.42 -1.48 7.89
CA ASN A 38 4.49 -2.61 7.80
C ASN A 38 3.15 -2.16 7.18
N HIS A 39 2.59 -1.05 7.65
CA HIS A 39 1.37 -0.47 7.09
C HIS A 39 1.49 -0.17 5.58
N LEU A 40 2.63 0.34 5.12
CA LEU A 40 2.86 0.58 3.69
C LEU A 40 2.75 -0.71 2.86
N ALA A 41 3.22 -1.84 3.38
CA ALA A 41 3.07 -3.13 2.71
C ALA A 41 1.59 -3.56 2.63
N ASP A 42 0.86 -3.43 3.74
CA ASP A 42 -0.56 -3.79 3.83
C ASP A 42 -1.45 -2.93 2.94
N SER A 43 -1.25 -1.62 3.01
CA SER A 43 -1.98 -0.62 2.24
C SER A 43 -1.77 -0.83 0.73
N HIS A 44 -0.52 -1.08 0.30
CA HIS A 44 -0.21 -1.28 -1.11
C HIS A 44 -0.73 -2.62 -1.65
N ILE A 45 -0.77 -3.68 -0.84
CA ILE A 45 -1.41 -4.94 -1.26
C ILE A 45 -2.92 -4.75 -1.38
N ASN A 46 -3.56 -4.08 -0.43
CA ASN A 46 -4.98 -3.73 -0.51
C ASN A 46 -5.30 -2.93 -1.78
N SER A 47 -4.53 -1.89 -2.06
CA SER A 47 -4.72 -1.09 -3.27
C SER A 47 -4.49 -1.90 -4.55
N PHE A 48 -3.46 -2.75 -4.60
CA PHE A 48 -3.21 -3.63 -5.74
C PHE A 48 -4.34 -4.65 -5.97
N MET A 49 -4.93 -5.21 -4.90
CA MET A 49 -6.10 -6.07 -4.99
C MET A 49 -7.32 -5.31 -5.54
N ARG A 50 -7.60 -4.12 -5.00
CA ARG A 50 -8.71 -3.25 -5.46
C ARG A 50 -8.58 -2.90 -6.94
N LEU A 51 -7.37 -2.58 -7.39
CA LEU A 51 -7.08 -2.35 -8.81
C LEU A 51 -7.46 -3.57 -9.66
N LYS A 52 -7.08 -4.77 -9.23
CA LYS A 52 -7.43 -5.99 -9.97
C LYS A 52 -8.93 -6.24 -10.00
N LEU A 53 -9.62 -6.12 -8.86
CA LEU A 53 -11.08 -6.24 -8.80
C LEU A 53 -11.76 -5.26 -9.75
N ALA A 54 -11.38 -3.98 -9.70
CA ALA A 54 -11.93 -2.95 -10.59
C ALA A 54 -11.69 -3.27 -12.08
N LEU A 55 -10.58 -3.94 -12.42
CA LEU A 55 -10.27 -4.35 -13.79
C LEU A 55 -11.07 -5.57 -14.27
N THR A 56 -11.54 -6.42 -13.36
CA THR A 56 -12.19 -7.70 -13.68
C THR A 56 -13.69 -7.73 -13.37
N GLU A 57 -14.19 -6.79 -12.58
CA GLU A 57 -15.59 -6.73 -12.12
C GLU A 57 -16.24 -5.40 -12.49
N GLU A 58 -17.56 -5.39 -12.62
CA GLU A 58 -18.33 -4.18 -12.90
C GLU A 58 -18.56 -3.37 -11.62
N ASN A 59 -17.81 -2.28 -11.47
CA ASN A 59 -17.86 -1.35 -10.34
C ASN A 59 -17.93 -2.02 -8.95
N PRO A 60 -16.95 -2.86 -8.58
CA PRO A 60 -17.03 -3.63 -7.34
C PRO A 60 -17.01 -2.73 -6.11
N THR A 61 -17.73 -3.16 -5.06
CA THR A 61 -17.59 -2.58 -3.73
C THR A 61 -16.29 -3.08 -3.10
N ILE A 62 -15.34 -2.19 -2.87
CA ILE A 62 -14.07 -2.56 -2.21
C ILE A 62 -14.29 -2.82 -0.72
N ARG A 63 -13.43 -3.66 -0.14
CA ARG A 63 -13.40 -3.91 1.30
C ARG A 63 -12.52 -2.88 2.01
N PRO A 64 -13.07 -2.06 2.93
CA PRO A 64 -12.27 -1.28 3.86
C PRO A 64 -11.59 -2.17 4.90
N TYR A 65 -10.60 -1.62 5.58
CA TYR A 65 -9.95 -2.26 6.70
C TYR A 65 -9.55 -1.20 7.72
N ASP A 66 -9.51 -1.59 8.99
CA ASP A 66 -9.14 -0.70 10.10
C ASP A 66 -7.61 -0.69 10.22
N GLU A 67 -6.98 0.28 9.55
CA GLU A 67 -5.52 0.39 9.48
C GLU A 67 -4.87 0.62 10.85
N ALA A 68 -5.56 1.28 11.78
CA ALA A 68 -5.08 1.48 13.14
C ALA A 68 -5.01 0.14 13.88
N LYS A 69 -6.07 -0.67 13.82
CA LYS A 69 -6.06 -2.00 14.43
C LYS A 69 -5.03 -2.95 13.81
N TRP A 70 -4.76 -2.83 12.50
CA TRP A 70 -3.73 -3.64 11.84
C TRP A 70 -2.32 -3.25 12.32
N ALA A 71 -2.07 -1.96 12.51
CA ALA A 71 -0.80 -1.46 13.05
C ALA A 71 -0.56 -1.87 14.52
N GLU A 72 -1.62 -2.16 15.27
CA GLU A 72 -1.55 -2.65 16.66
C GLU A 72 -1.27 -4.16 16.78
N LEU A 73 -1.32 -4.91 15.69
CA LEU A 73 -1.02 -6.34 15.71
C LEU A 73 0.46 -6.59 16.02
N GLN A 74 0.74 -7.74 16.65
CA GLN A 74 2.08 -8.09 17.13
C GLN A 74 3.12 -8.19 16.00
N ASP A 75 2.72 -8.62 14.81
CA ASP A 75 3.61 -8.64 13.65
C ASP A 75 3.96 -7.23 13.21
N SER A 76 2.99 -6.31 13.16
CA SER A 76 3.20 -4.90 12.82
C SER A 76 4.10 -4.16 13.84
N GLN A 77 4.06 -4.55 15.11
CA GLN A 77 4.81 -3.92 16.20
C GLN A 77 6.23 -4.45 16.38
N ASN A 78 6.50 -5.71 16.05
CA ASN A 78 7.74 -6.36 16.51
C ASN A 78 8.56 -7.03 15.42
N ILE A 79 7.97 -7.37 14.27
CA ILE A 79 8.72 -8.07 13.23
C ILE A 79 9.81 -7.15 12.64
N SER A 80 10.93 -7.72 12.20
CA SER A 80 11.88 -7.00 11.35
C SER A 80 11.13 -6.42 10.13
N VAL A 81 11.45 -5.21 9.69
CA VAL A 81 10.80 -4.59 8.51
C VAL A 81 11.15 -5.28 7.17
N LYS A 82 12.11 -6.21 7.17
CA LYS A 82 12.60 -6.89 5.94
C LYS A 82 11.51 -7.65 5.15
N PRO A 83 10.57 -8.40 5.76
CA PRO A 83 9.47 -9.03 5.04
C PRO A 83 8.53 -8.02 4.38
N ALA A 84 8.15 -6.94 5.08
CA ALA A 84 7.35 -5.86 4.50
C ALA A 84 8.05 -5.23 3.28
N MET A 85 9.37 -5.00 3.36
CA MET A 85 10.15 -4.51 2.22
C MET A 85 10.16 -5.48 1.02
N ARG A 86 10.21 -6.79 1.26
CA ARG A 86 10.09 -7.80 0.19
C ARG A 86 8.70 -7.80 -0.43
N MET A 87 7.65 -7.69 0.39
CA MET A 87 6.26 -7.59 -0.06
C MET A 87 6.05 -6.34 -0.92
N LEU A 88 6.52 -5.18 -0.47
CA LEU A 88 6.49 -3.93 -1.23
C LEU A 88 7.18 -4.07 -2.58
N LYS A 89 8.41 -4.61 -2.61
CA LYS A 89 9.16 -4.82 -3.85
C LYS A 89 8.40 -5.72 -4.83
N GLY A 90 7.92 -6.88 -4.37
CA GLY A 90 7.19 -7.83 -5.22
C GLY A 90 5.85 -7.26 -5.73
N THR A 91 5.09 -6.64 -4.83
CA THR A 91 3.81 -6.00 -5.18
C THR A 91 4.02 -4.88 -6.19
N HIS A 92 5.00 -3.99 -5.98
CA HIS A 92 5.29 -2.88 -6.90
C HIS A 92 5.82 -3.33 -8.26
N GLN A 93 6.57 -4.43 -8.33
CA GLN A 93 6.98 -5.03 -9.61
C GLN A 93 5.75 -5.48 -10.41
N ARG A 94 4.84 -6.24 -9.80
CA ARG A 94 3.60 -6.70 -10.46
C ARG A 94 2.67 -5.54 -10.81
N TRP A 95 2.53 -4.60 -9.89
CA TRP A 95 1.70 -3.42 -10.09
C TRP A 95 2.23 -2.56 -11.25
N THR A 96 3.53 -2.31 -11.30
CA THR A 96 4.17 -1.59 -12.42
C THR A 96 3.95 -2.31 -13.75
N ALA A 97 4.09 -3.64 -13.79
CA ALA A 97 3.84 -4.43 -14.99
C ALA A 97 2.38 -4.30 -15.47
N LEU A 98 1.42 -4.39 -14.54
CA LEU A 98 0.00 -4.23 -14.83
C LEU A 98 -0.32 -2.84 -15.38
N LEU A 99 0.12 -1.77 -14.72
CA LEU A 99 -0.13 -0.39 -15.16
C LEU A 99 0.41 -0.12 -16.58
N LYS A 100 1.56 -0.70 -16.93
CA LYS A 100 2.14 -0.57 -18.27
C LYS A 100 1.33 -1.28 -19.36
N SER A 101 0.58 -2.31 -19.00
CA SER A 101 -0.28 -3.06 -19.92
C SER A 101 -1.70 -2.49 -20.07
N MET A 102 -2.09 -1.54 -19.21
CA MET A 102 -3.45 -1.03 -19.19
C MET A 102 -3.73 -0.12 -20.38
N THR A 103 -4.90 -0.31 -20.99
CA THR A 103 -5.45 0.57 -22.01
C THR A 103 -6.09 1.82 -21.39
N ASN A 104 -6.25 2.89 -22.17
CA ASN A 104 -6.96 4.09 -21.72
C ASN A 104 -8.38 3.80 -21.21
N LYS A 105 -9.10 2.86 -21.85
CA LYS A 105 -10.44 2.44 -21.40
C LYS A 105 -10.41 1.74 -20.05
N GLN A 106 -9.38 0.94 -19.78
CA GLN A 106 -9.22 0.28 -18.47
C GLN A 106 -8.96 1.28 -17.34
N PHE A 107 -8.29 2.41 -17.60
CA PHE A 107 -8.15 3.48 -16.62
C PHE A 107 -9.47 4.18 -16.26
N GLU A 108 -10.49 4.07 -17.11
CA GLU A 108 -11.84 4.61 -16.82
C GLU A 108 -12.72 3.64 -16.03
N ARG A 109 -12.25 2.41 -15.77
CA ARG A 109 -12.99 1.48 -14.90
C ARG A 109 -13.06 2.02 -13.47
N THR A 110 -14.08 1.59 -12.75
CA THR A 110 -14.43 2.15 -11.45
C THR A 110 -14.50 1.09 -10.35
N PHE A 111 -14.48 1.55 -9.11
CA PHE A 111 -14.90 0.79 -7.94
C PHE A 111 -15.67 1.71 -6.98
N TYR A 112 -16.50 1.13 -6.13
CA TYR A 112 -17.24 1.84 -5.10
C TYR A 112 -16.53 1.72 -3.73
N HIS A 113 -16.30 2.85 -3.06
CA HIS A 113 -15.77 2.91 -1.70
C HIS A 113 -16.91 3.10 -0.70
N PRO A 114 -17.27 2.08 0.10
CA PRO A 114 -18.48 2.13 0.92
C PRO A 114 -18.42 3.17 2.04
N GLU A 115 -17.24 3.40 2.64
CA GLU A 115 -17.09 4.40 3.72
C GLU A 115 -17.14 5.84 3.20
N HIS A 116 -16.79 6.07 1.93
CA HIS A 116 -16.84 7.40 1.33
C HIS A 116 -18.15 7.62 0.58
N ASN A 117 -19.00 6.58 0.48
CA ASN A 117 -20.22 6.55 -0.32
C ASN A 117 -19.98 7.10 -1.75
N LYS A 118 -18.89 6.66 -2.39
CA LYS A 118 -18.40 7.27 -3.63
C LYS A 118 -17.76 6.27 -4.58
N ASN A 119 -18.02 6.44 -5.88
CA ASN A 119 -17.30 5.77 -6.95
C ASN A 119 -16.00 6.51 -7.28
N TYR A 120 -14.93 5.74 -7.47
CA TYR A 120 -13.64 6.22 -7.96
C TYR A 120 -13.35 5.57 -9.31
N ASN A 121 -12.85 6.34 -10.27
CA ASN A 121 -12.22 5.75 -11.45
C ASN A 121 -10.74 5.47 -11.19
N LEU A 122 -10.19 4.47 -11.89
CA LEU A 122 -8.80 4.07 -11.69
C LEU A 122 -7.82 5.18 -12.05
N ARG A 123 -8.13 6.04 -13.04
CA ARG A 123 -7.27 7.17 -13.41
C ARG A 123 -7.04 8.14 -12.27
N SER A 124 -8.10 8.60 -11.60
CA SER A 124 -7.99 9.54 -10.46
C SER A 124 -7.45 8.87 -9.21
N TYR A 125 -7.77 7.59 -9.01
CA TYR A 125 -7.28 6.83 -7.86
C TYR A 125 -5.77 6.55 -7.91
N LEU A 126 -5.20 6.45 -9.12
CA LEU A 126 -3.78 6.14 -9.35
C LEU A 126 -2.92 7.39 -9.64
N ALA A 127 -3.53 8.57 -9.74
CA ALA A 127 -2.85 9.85 -10.00
C ALA A 127 -2.14 10.36 -8.74
#